data_AF-A0A451B4S5-F1
#
_entry.id   AF-A0A451B4S5-F1
#
_cell.length_a   1.000
_cell.length_b   1.000
_cell.length_c   1.000
_cell.angle_alpha   90.00
_cell.angle_beta   90.00
_cell.angle_gamma   90.00
#
_symmetry.space_group_name_H-M   'P 1'
#
loop_
_entity.id
_entity.type
_entity.pdbx_description
1 polymer ?
#
loop_
_entity_poly.entity_id
_entity_poly.type
_entity_poly.pdbx_seq_one_letter_code
_entity_poly.pdbx_strand_id
1 'polypeptide(L)'
;RQALFQYHFTLESRAPYSIIWYWKRLQRPCAIIYAMIMIMLATVVMDTSVLVSALIGARGPSREILKRCLRGKYRPLVSNALFFEYEDTCGREQILESCPLTRWEIRDLLDAFYAVCQWAPIHYLWRPNSKDEEDNFLIELALAGNASIIVTNNVRDFRSMELHFSGLRVLTPEQLLRMTVDKVK
;
A
#
# COMPACT_ATOMS: atom_id res chain seq x y z
N ARG A 1 -20.70 19.14 12.14
CA ARG A 1 -21.24 18.29 11.04
C ARG A 1 -20.24 17.26 10.49
N GLN A 2 -19.02 17.11 11.04
CA GLN A 2 -18.07 16.06 10.66
C GLN A 2 -18.16 14.78 11.53
N ALA A 3 -18.72 14.85 12.74
CA ALA A 3 -18.82 13.69 13.64
C ALA A 3 -19.97 12.70 13.30
N LEU A 4 -20.98 13.13 12.52
CA LEU A 4 -22.13 12.27 12.17
C LEU A 4 -21.90 11.40 10.93
N PHE A 5 -20.91 11.73 10.09
CA PHE A 5 -20.58 10.93 8.91
C PHE A 5 -19.83 9.63 9.29
N GLN A 6 -19.16 9.64 10.45
CA GLN A 6 -18.41 8.52 11.00
C GLN A 6 -19.33 7.39 11.52
N TYR A 7 -20.59 7.69 11.83
CA TYR A 7 -21.60 6.74 12.32
C TYR A 7 -22.55 6.22 11.23
N HIS A 8 -22.79 6.98 10.16
CA HIS A 8 -23.75 6.58 9.12
C HIS A 8 -23.14 5.65 8.06
N PHE A 9 -21.85 5.80 7.74
CA PHE A 9 -21.19 4.91 6.77
C PHE A 9 -20.89 3.50 7.32
N THR A 10 -20.92 3.34 8.65
CA THR A 10 -20.71 2.04 9.32
C THR A 10 -21.97 1.16 9.38
N LEU A 11 -23.16 1.68 9.03
CA LEU A 11 -24.44 0.97 9.26
C LEU A 11 -25.27 0.67 8.00
N GLU A 12 -25.03 1.34 6.86
CA GLU A 12 -25.85 1.15 5.65
C GLU A 12 -25.33 0.12 4.63
N SER A 13 -24.17 -0.49 4.87
CA SER A 13 -23.68 -1.64 4.08
C SER A 13 -23.95 -2.98 4.78
N ARG A 14 -25.23 -3.24 5.10
CA ARG A 14 -25.76 -4.59 5.38
C ARG A 14 -25.91 -5.32 4.04
N ALA A 15 -25.31 -6.47 3.72
CA ALA A 15 -24.53 -7.49 4.44
C ALA A 15 -23.85 -8.41 3.37
N PRO A 16 -22.86 -9.28 3.70
CA PRO A 16 -22.33 -9.59 5.02
C PRO A 16 -20.78 -9.50 5.05
N TYR A 17 -20.25 -8.48 5.72
CA TYR A 17 -18.88 -8.56 6.24
C TYR A 17 -18.68 -9.77 7.16
N SER A 18 -19.75 -10.39 7.66
CA SER A 18 -19.69 -11.59 8.50
C SER A 18 -19.14 -12.82 7.80
N ILE A 19 -19.28 -12.99 6.47
CA ILE A 19 -18.73 -14.16 5.76
C ILE A 19 -17.23 -13.98 5.54
N ILE A 20 -16.77 -12.82 5.06
CA ILE A 20 -15.33 -12.57 4.86
C ILE A 20 -14.58 -12.54 6.21
N TRP A 21 -15.19 -12.01 7.28
CA TRP A 21 -14.65 -12.14 8.64
C TRP A 21 -14.71 -13.58 9.18
N TYR A 22 -15.76 -14.35 8.88
CA TYR A 22 -15.85 -15.77 9.25
C TYR A 22 -14.76 -16.60 8.54
N TRP A 23 -14.54 -16.39 7.24
CA TRP A 23 -13.49 -17.07 6.48
C TRP A 23 -12.09 -16.71 7.02
N LYS A 24 -11.86 -15.44 7.40
CA LYS A 24 -10.63 -15.01 8.09
C LYS A 24 -10.46 -15.63 9.49
N ARG A 25 -11.55 -16.12 10.11
CA ARG A 25 -11.57 -16.77 11.44
C ARG A 25 -11.46 -18.30 11.37
N LEU A 26 -11.81 -18.93 10.24
CA LEU A 26 -11.91 -20.39 10.08
C LEU A 26 -10.71 -21.07 9.39
N GLN A 27 -9.72 -20.33 8.90
CA GLN A 27 -8.41 -20.90 8.53
C GLN A 27 -7.38 -20.52 9.60
N ARG A 28 -7.34 -21.27 10.70
CA ARG A 28 -6.22 -21.23 11.65
C ARG A 28 -5.39 -22.50 11.55
N PRO A 29 -4.31 -22.54 10.74
CA PRO A 29 -3.06 -23.03 11.30
C PRO A 29 -2.80 -22.29 12.63
N CYS A 30 -2.21 -22.96 13.62
CA CYS A 30 -1.92 -22.42 14.95
C CYS A 30 -1.53 -20.93 14.84
N ALA A 31 -2.19 -20.04 15.60
CA ALA A 31 -2.02 -18.59 15.48
C ALA A 31 -0.54 -18.13 15.49
N ILE A 32 0.32 -18.95 16.11
CA ILE A 32 1.79 -18.86 16.12
C ILE A 32 2.38 -18.98 14.72
N ILE A 33 2.00 -19.99 13.93
CA ILE A 33 2.49 -20.21 12.55
C ILE A 33 2.09 -19.02 11.68
N TYR A 34 0.84 -18.57 11.79
CA TYR A 34 0.39 -17.40 11.05
C TYR A 34 1.17 -16.14 11.45
N ALA A 35 1.34 -15.88 12.74
CA ALA A 35 2.14 -14.76 13.23
C ALA A 35 3.60 -14.84 12.75
N MET A 36 4.22 -16.02 12.76
CA MET A 36 5.57 -16.24 12.25
C MET A 36 5.68 -15.96 10.76
N ILE A 37 4.74 -16.47 9.95
CA ILE A 37 4.69 -16.18 8.51
C ILE A 37 4.54 -14.67 8.29
N MET A 38 3.68 -14.01 9.05
CA MET A 38 3.45 -12.56 8.94
C MET A 38 4.69 -11.73 9.34
N ILE A 39 5.51 -12.20 10.28
CA ILE A 39 6.78 -11.55 10.68
C ILE A 39 7.87 -11.75 9.61
N MET A 40 7.86 -12.88 8.90
CA MET A 40 8.87 -13.21 7.89
C MET A 40 8.65 -12.52 6.53
N LEU A 41 7.46 -11.98 6.28
CA LEU A 41 7.15 -11.27 5.03
C LEU A 41 7.72 -9.85 5.06
N ALA A 42 8.33 -9.44 3.95
CA ALA A 42 8.79 -8.06 3.81
C ALA A 42 7.59 -7.10 3.81
N THR A 43 7.61 -6.18 4.76
CA THR A 43 6.69 -5.03 4.86
C THR A 43 7.10 -3.99 3.82
N VAL A 44 6.15 -3.58 2.99
CA VAL A 44 6.39 -2.67 1.86
C VAL A 44 5.40 -1.51 1.89
N VAL A 45 5.87 -0.31 1.58
CA VAL A 45 5.00 0.83 1.24
C VAL A 45 5.02 0.98 -0.27
N MET A 46 3.86 0.99 -0.91
CA MET A 46 3.75 1.22 -2.34
C MET A 46 3.47 2.71 -2.57
N ASP A 47 4.28 3.36 -3.40
CA ASP A 47 3.99 4.72 -3.84
C ASP A 47 2.79 4.73 -4.81
N THR A 48 2.00 5.80 -4.80
CA THR A 48 0.90 6.07 -5.73
C THR A 48 1.36 5.96 -7.19
N SER A 49 2.55 6.47 -7.51
CA SER A 49 3.10 6.39 -8.87
C SER A 49 3.25 4.93 -9.36
N VAL A 50 3.59 4.02 -8.44
CA VAL A 50 3.76 2.59 -8.71
C VAL A 50 2.40 1.92 -8.85
N LEU A 51 1.44 2.27 -7.99
CA LEU A 51 0.07 1.76 -8.08
C LEU A 51 -0.59 2.16 -9.41
N VAL A 52 -0.49 3.44 -9.80
CA VAL A 52 -1.00 3.96 -11.09
C VAL A 52 -0.33 3.22 -12.25
N SER A 53 0.99 3.05 -12.21
CA SER A 53 1.72 2.28 -13.22
C SER A 53 1.24 0.82 -13.30
N ALA A 54 0.85 0.22 -12.17
CA ALA A 54 0.29 -1.13 -12.11
C ALA A 54 -1.15 -1.20 -12.65
N LEU A 55 -1.93 -0.12 -12.58
CA LEU A 55 -3.26 -0.05 -13.17
C LEU A 55 -3.19 0.09 -14.69
N ILE A 56 -2.38 1.03 -15.18
CA ILE A 56 -2.21 1.32 -16.61
C ILE A 56 -1.50 0.15 -17.31
N GLY A 57 -0.39 -0.33 -16.75
CA GLY A 57 0.41 -1.41 -17.33
C GLY A 57 -0.17 -2.79 -17.03
N ALA A 58 -0.82 -3.42 -18.01
CA ALA A 58 -1.29 -4.80 -17.88
C ALA A 58 -0.15 -5.82 -17.62
N ARG A 59 1.07 -5.48 -18.08
CA ARG A 59 2.31 -6.22 -17.84
C ARG A 59 3.38 -5.20 -17.43
N GLY A 60 4.19 -5.56 -16.43
CA GLY A 60 5.30 -4.73 -16.01
C GLY A 60 5.69 -4.96 -14.55
N PRO A 61 6.82 -4.37 -14.11
CA PRO A 61 7.33 -4.52 -12.76
C PRO A 61 6.34 -4.14 -11.68
N SER A 62 5.66 -2.99 -11.81
CA SER A 62 4.68 -2.50 -10.83
C SER A 62 3.47 -3.42 -10.73
N ARG A 63 2.96 -3.92 -11.87
CA ARG A 63 1.86 -4.90 -11.92
C ARG A 63 2.23 -6.21 -11.23
N GLU A 64 3.47 -6.67 -11.40
CA GLU A 64 3.95 -7.88 -10.73
C GLU A 64 4.09 -7.68 -9.22
N ILE A 65 4.53 -6.50 -8.76
CA ILE A 65 4.55 -6.19 -7.31
C ILE A 65 3.14 -6.18 -6.74
N LEU A 66 2.19 -5.53 -7.39
CA LEU A 66 0.78 -5.54 -6.97
C LEU A 66 0.25 -6.98 -6.85
N LYS A 67 0.52 -7.83 -7.85
CA LYS A 67 0.18 -9.26 -7.78
C LYS A 67 0.84 -9.98 -6.61
N ARG A 68 2.11 -9.69 -6.32
CA ARG A 68 2.83 -10.27 -5.17
C ARG A 68 2.24 -9.84 -3.84
N CYS A 69 1.79 -8.58 -3.71
CA CYS A 69 1.04 -8.12 -2.54
C CYS A 69 -0.27 -8.89 -2.37
N LEU A 70 -1.08 -8.97 -3.44
CA LEU A 70 -2.37 -9.71 -3.42
C LEU A 70 -2.21 -11.22 -3.14
N ARG A 71 -1.07 -11.81 -3.52
CA ARG A 71 -0.72 -13.22 -3.24
C ARG A 71 -0.05 -13.42 -1.88
N GLY A 72 0.10 -12.39 -1.06
CA GLY A 72 0.72 -12.46 0.26
C GLY A 72 2.23 -12.73 0.24
N LYS A 73 2.93 -12.36 -0.83
CA LYS A 73 4.40 -12.41 -0.92
C LYS A 73 5.08 -11.17 -0.34
N TYR A 74 4.34 -10.06 -0.32
CA TYR A 74 4.71 -8.84 0.41
C TYR A 74 3.54 -8.44 1.30
N ARG A 75 3.85 -7.69 2.36
CA ARG A 75 2.84 -7.13 3.25
C ARG A 75 2.75 -5.62 3.01
N PRO A 76 1.78 -5.16 2.20
CA PRO A 76 1.65 -3.74 1.92
C PRO A 76 1.16 -2.98 3.16
N LEU A 77 1.67 -1.77 3.35
CA LEU A 77 1.23 -0.82 4.37
C LEU A 77 0.40 0.29 3.74
N VAL A 78 -0.62 0.75 4.47
CA VAL A 78 -1.45 1.89 4.07
C VAL A 78 -1.77 2.75 5.29
N SER A 79 -1.80 4.07 5.09
CA SER A 79 -2.34 5.03 6.04
C SER A 79 -3.62 5.66 5.47
N ASN A 80 -4.37 6.38 6.30
CA ASN A 80 -5.53 7.15 5.81
C ASN A 80 -5.13 8.15 4.72
N ALA A 81 -3.96 8.79 4.86
CA ALA A 81 -3.44 9.73 3.87
C ALA A 81 -3.18 9.04 2.52
N LEU A 82 -2.47 7.91 2.56
CA LEU A 82 -2.16 7.13 1.34
C LEU A 82 -3.43 6.60 0.68
N PHE A 83 -4.40 6.16 1.49
CA PHE A 83 -5.71 5.73 1.02
C PHE A 83 -6.42 6.85 0.25
N PHE A 84 -6.51 8.05 0.83
CA PHE A 84 -7.16 9.18 0.15
C PHE A 84 -6.41 9.58 -1.12
N GLU A 85 -5.09 9.56 -1.11
CA GLU A 85 -4.29 9.86 -2.30
C GLU A 85 -4.52 8.84 -3.42
N TYR A 86 -4.62 7.54 -3.08
CA TYR A 86 -4.95 6.51 -4.05
C TYR A 86 -6.34 6.69 -4.64
N GLU A 87 -7.36 6.92 -3.81
CA GLU A 87 -8.73 7.15 -4.27
C GLU A 87 -8.81 8.38 -5.18
N ASP A 88 -8.17 9.48 -4.79
CA ASP A 88 -8.12 10.70 -5.61
C ASP A 88 -7.40 10.44 -6.93
N THR A 89 -6.17 9.90 -6.88
CA THR A 89 -5.32 9.76 -8.06
C THR A 89 -5.87 8.73 -9.04
N CYS A 90 -6.33 7.56 -8.56
CA CYS A 90 -6.89 6.52 -9.41
C CYS A 90 -8.27 6.90 -9.97
N GLY A 91 -8.96 7.85 -9.31
CA GLY A 91 -10.24 8.38 -9.75
C GLY A 91 -10.16 9.47 -10.83
N ARG A 92 -8.96 10.01 -11.12
CA ARG A 92 -8.74 11.07 -12.11
C ARG A 92 -9.04 10.58 -13.52
N GLU A 93 -9.71 11.44 -14.29
CA GLU A 93 -10.17 11.12 -15.65
C GLU A 93 -9.03 10.68 -16.57
N GLN A 94 -7.87 11.32 -16.47
CA GLN A 94 -6.67 10.97 -17.24
C GLN A 94 -6.17 9.53 -16.96
N ILE A 95 -6.31 9.06 -15.72
CA ILE A 95 -5.93 7.69 -15.34
C ILE A 95 -6.98 6.70 -15.86
N LEU A 96 -8.26 7.04 -15.75
CA LEU A 96 -9.35 6.21 -16.26
C LEU A 96 -9.28 6.04 -17.78
N GLU A 97 -8.93 7.09 -18.52
CA GLU A 97 -8.75 7.05 -19.98
C GLU A 97 -7.53 6.23 -20.40
N SER A 98 -6.47 6.25 -19.58
CA SER A 98 -5.22 5.53 -19.87
C SER A 98 -5.24 4.08 -19.39
N CYS A 99 -6.18 3.70 -18.53
CA CYS A 99 -6.25 2.39 -17.92
C CYS A 99 -7.13 1.44 -18.75
N PRO A 100 -6.71 0.18 -18.96
CA PRO A 100 -7.57 -0.82 -19.62
C PRO A 100 -8.75 -1.29 -18.74
N LEU A 101 -8.83 -0.86 -17.48
CA LEU A 101 -9.86 -1.23 -16.52
C LEU A 101 -10.92 -0.15 -16.43
N THR A 102 -12.18 -0.55 -16.27
CA THR A 102 -13.27 0.35 -15.94
C THR A 102 -13.12 0.94 -14.53
N ARG A 103 -13.81 2.05 -14.26
CA ARG A 103 -13.87 2.65 -12.91
C ARG A 103 -14.28 1.64 -11.83
N TRP A 104 -15.21 0.75 -12.14
CA TRP A 104 -15.67 -0.30 -11.21
C TRP A 104 -14.60 -1.35 -10.95
N GLU A 105 -13.89 -1.81 -11.99
CA GLU A 105 -12.80 -2.78 -11.83
C GLU A 105 -11.60 -2.18 -11.09
N ILE A 106 -11.30 -0.89 -11.28
CA ILE A 106 -10.28 -0.18 -10.51
C ILE A 106 -10.65 -0.18 -9.04
N ARG A 107 -11.90 0.15 -8.72
CA ARG A 107 -12.40 0.15 -7.35
C ARG A 107 -12.32 -1.25 -6.72
N ASP A 108 -12.79 -2.28 -7.41
CA ASP A 108 -12.71 -3.67 -6.92
C ASP A 108 -11.26 -4.11 -6.67
N LEU A 109 -10.33 -3.69 -7.53
CA LEU A 109 -8.90 -3.98 -7.36
C LEU A 109 -8.30 -3.23 -6.17
N LEU A 110 -8.68 -1.97 -5.94
CA LEU A 110 -8.27 -1.19 -4.78
C LEU A 110 -8.83 -1.80 -3.49
N ASP A 111 -10.11 -2.19 -3.46
CA ASP A 111 -10.74 -2.87 -2.32
C ASP A 111 -10.02 -4.19 -2.00
N ALA A 112 -9.68 -4.98 -3.02
CA ALA A 112 -8.89 -6.20 -2.86
C ALA A 112 -7.47 -5.92 -2.33
N PHE A 113 -6.85 -4.82 -2.77
CA PHE A 113 -5.55 -4.38 -2.27
C PHE A 113 -5.63 -3.94 -0.80
N TYR A 114 -6.62 -3.11 -0.43
CA TYR A 114 -6.83 -2.67 0.96
C TYR A 114 -7.13 -3.83 1.90
N ALA A 115 -7.79 -4.89 1.42
CA ALA A 115 -8.06 -6.09 2.21
C ALA A 115 -6.79 -6.86 2.65
N VAL A 116 -5.69 -6.72 1.89
CA VAL A 116 -4.38 -7.33 2.21
C VAL A 116 -3.40 -6.34 2.87
N CYS A 117 -3.72 -5.04 2.89
CA CYS A 117 -2.91 -4.03 3.55
C CYS A 117 -2.96 -4.14 5.08
N GLN A 118 -1.82 -3.87 5.71
CA GLN A 118 -1.75 -3.49 7.10
C GLN A 118 -1.95 -1.97 7.21
N TRP A 119 -2.89 -1.57 8.06
CA TRP A 119 -3.16 -0.18 8.35
C TRP A 119 -2.23 0.32 9.45
N ALA A 120 -1.57 1.44 9.21
CA ALA A 120 -0.73 2.12 10.20
C ALA A 120 -1.11 3.61 10.26
N PRO A 121 -1.41 4.15 11.46
CA PRO A 121 -1.64 5.57 11.61
C PRO A 121 -0.33 6.33 11.44
N ILE A 122 -0.38 7.43 10.71
CA ILE A 122 0.69 8.43 10.71
C ILE A 122 0.20 9.65 11.48
N HIS A 123 1.06 10.17 12.32
CA HIS A 123 0.86 11.42 13.02
C HIS A 123 1.89 12.36 12.42
N TYR A 124 1.45 13.32 11.60
CA TYR A 124 2.29 14.33 10.93
C TYR A 124 3.04 15.19 11.97
N LEU A 125 4.03 14.60 12.62
CA LEU A 125 4.71 15.12 13.81
C LEU A 125 5.82 16.11 13.42
N TRP A 126 6.22 16.17 12.15
CA TRP A 126 7.19 17.11 11.61
C TRP A 126 6.49 18.27 10.90
N ARG A 127 6.56 19.49 11.47
CA ARG A 127 6.79 20.79 10.75
C ARG A 127 7.26 21.86 11.75
N PRO A 128 8.40 22.53 11.49
CA PRO A 128 8.29 23.97 11.22
C PRO A 128 9.27 24.44 10.11
N ASN A 129 8.71 24.95 9.01
CA ASN A 129 9.34 25.75 7.94
C ASN A 129 10.24 25.06 6.89
N SER A 130 9.72 24.10 6.11
CA SER A 130 10.24 23.90 4.75
C SER A 130 9.15 23.64 3.72
N LYS A 131 9.30 24.23 2.53
CA LYS A 131 8.34 24.19 1.41
C LYS A 131 8.26 22.84 0.70
N ASP A 132 9.18 21.92 1.02
CA ASP A 132 9.31 20.61 0.36
C ASP A 132 8.81 19.43 1.23
N GLU A 133 8.16 19.71 2.37
CA GLU A 133 7.74 18.72 3.40
C GLU A 133 6.33 18.12 3.20
N GLU A 134 5.56 18.56 2.19
CA GLU A 134 4.28 17.90 1.85
C GLU A 134 4.48 16.48 1.29
N ASP A 135 5.65 16.20 0.75
CA ASP A 135 5.83 15.14 -0.24
C ASP A 135 6.40 13.82 0.27
N ASN A 136 6.46 13.54 1.58
CA ASN A 136 6.88 12.17 1.95
C ASN A 136 6.37 11.58 3.26
N PHE A 137 5.07 11.73 3.50
CA PHE A 137 4.35 10.93 4.50
C PHE A 137 4.50 9.41 4.27
N LEU A 138 4.97 8.96 3.09
CA LEU A 138 5.36 7.57 2.82
C LEU A 138 6.50 7.11 3.72
N ILE A 139 7.46 7.99 4.05
CA ILE A 139 8.53 7.69 5.00
C ILE A 139 7.98 7.58 6.41
N GLU A 140 7.11 8.51 6.83
CA GLU A 140 6.44 8.41 8.13
C GLU A 140 5.65 7.12 8.26
N LEU A 141 4.91 6.74 7.22
CA LEU A 141 4.20 5.47 7.14
C LEU A 141 5.15 4.28 7.20
N ALA A 142 6.28 4.36 6.49
CA ALA A 142 7.29 3.33 6.54
C ALA A 142 7.85 3.14 7.95
N LEU A 143 8.12 4.22 8.67
CA LEU A 143 8.61 4.15 10.04
C LEU A 143 7.52 3.66 11.01
N ALA A 144 6.31 4.22 10.95
CA ALA A 144 5.19 3.84 11.79
C ALA A 144 4.78 2.37 11.61
N GLY A 145 4.88 1.86 10.38
CA GLY A 145 4.56 0.47 10.03
C GLY A 145 5.75 -0.49 10.07
N ASN A 146 6.94 -0.04 10.47
CA ASN A 146 8.20 -0.80 10.41
C ASN A 146 8.40 -1.48 9.03
N ALA A 147 8.26 -0.68 7.97
CA ALA A 147 8.49 -1.09 6.60
C ALA A 147 9.97 -1.34 6.36
N SER A 148 10.25 -2.42 5.66
CA SER A 148 11.60 -2.71 5.18
C SER A 148 11.90 -2.03 3.83
N ILE A 149 10.87 -1.70 3.06
CA ILE A 149 10.99 -1.23 1.67
C ILE A 149 9.92 -0.18 1.35
N ILE A 150 10.31 0.93 0.73
CA ILE A 150 9.42 1.81 -0.03
C ILE A 150 9.65 1.51 -1.52
N VAL A 151 8.56 1.27 -2.24
CA VAL A 151 8.59 1.02 -3.68
C VAL A 151 8.08 2.26 -4.40
N THR A 152 8.95 2.92 -5.17
CA THR A 152 8.65 4.16 -5.90
C THR A 152 9.32 4.17 -7.28
N ASN A 153 8.72 4.85 -8.25
CA ASN A 153 9.39 5.14 -9.51
C ASN A 153 10.39 6.31 -9.40
N ASN A 154 10.23 7.19 -8.40
CA ASN A 154 10.98 8.43 -8.26
C ASN A 154 12.01 8.36 -7.12
N VAL A 155 12.92 7.39 -7.18
CA VAL A 155 13.91 7.14 -6.09
C VAL A 155 14.79 8.36 -5.78
N ARG A 156 14.93 9.31 -6.72
CA ARG A 156 15.74 10.53 -6.54
C ARG A 156 15.17 11.46 -5.46
N ASP A 157 13.85 11.53 -5.35
CA ASP A 157 13.13 12.41 -4.43
C ASP A 157 13.33 11.99 -2.97
N PHE A 158 13.73 10.73 -2.76
CA PHE A 158 14.07 10.16 -1.46
C PHE A 158 15.57 10.24 -1.13
N ARG A 159 16.44 10.52 -2.11
CA ARG A 159 17.89 10.62 -1.91
C ARG A 159 18.34 12.02 -1.49
N SER A 160 17.56 13.04 -1.83
CA SER A 160 17.77 14.42 -1.38
C SER A 160 17.44 14.62 0.11
N MET A 161 16.70 13.68 0.71
CA MET A 161 16.43 13.67 2.13
C MET A 161 17.66 13.12 2.85
N GLU A 162 18.39 13.98 3.56
CA GLU A 162 19.62 13.65 4.33
C GLU A 162 19.40 12.65 5.50
N LEU A 163 18.25 11.97 5.55
CA LEU A 163 17.86 11.03 6.59
C LEU A 163 18.14 9.60 6.14
N HIS A 164 19.31 9.08 6.52
CA HIS A 164 19.64 7.66 6.36
C HIS A 164 18.96 6.82 7.45
N PHE A 165 17.80 6.22 7.13
CA PHE A 165 17.14 5.26 8.02
C PHE A 165 17.75 3.87 7.88
N SER A 166 18.45 3.41 8.93
CA SER A 166 18.97 2.04 8.97
C SER A 166 17.82 1.03 8.91
N GLY A 167 17.80 0.18 7.88
CA GLY A 167 16.78 -0.86 7.69
C GLY A 167 15.67 -0.55 6.68
N LEU A 168 15.54 0.70 6.22
CA LEU A 168 14.57 1.09 5.19
C LEU A 168 15.27 1.24 3.82
N ARG A 169 14.75 0.56 2.80
CA ARG A 169 15.28 0.67 1.43
C ARG A 169 14.26 1.30 0.49
N VAL A 170 14.68 2.28 -0.29
CA VAL A 170 13.86 2.85 -1.37
C VAL A 170 14.28 2.21 -2.68
N LEU A 171 13.37 1.48 -3.31
CA LEU A 171 13.65 0.67 -4.50
C LEU A 171 12.66 0.97 -5.61
N THR A 172 13.13 0.93 -6.85
CA THR A 172 12.22 0.84 -8.00
C THR A 172 11.55 -0.53 -8.03
N PRO A 173 10.38 -0.64 -8.70
CA PRO A 173 9.75 -1.91 -8.94
C PRO A 173 10.70 -2.98 -9.51
N GLU A 174 11.51 -2.62 -10.49
CA GLU A 174 12.49 -3.52 -11.11
C GLU A 174 13.55 -4.00 -10.14
N GLN A 175 14.09 -3.10 -9.32
CA GLN A 175 15.10 -3.42 -8.31
C GLN A 175 14.56 -4.42 -7.29
N LEU A 176 13.33 -4.20 -6.81
CA LEU A 176 12.70 -5.11 -5.85
C LEU A 176 12.50 -6.52 -6.45
N LEU A 177 12.06 -6.59 -7.71
CA LEU A 177 11.87 -7.87 -8.38
C LEU A 177 13.19 -8.63 -8.55
N ARG A 178 14.28 -7.97 -8.97
CA ARG A 178 15.61 -8.58 -9.12
C ARG A 178 16.12 -9.17 -7.81
N MET A 179 16.04 -8.42 -6.70
CA MET A 179 16.46 -8.89 -5.38
C MET A 179 15.72 -10.15 -4.90
N THR A 180 14.50 -10.37 -5.39
CA THR A 180 13.71 -11.55 -5.01
C THR A 180 14.11 -12.79 -5.82
N VAL A 181 14.57 -12.61 -7.07
CA VAL A 181 15.04 -13.70 -7.94
C VAL A 181 16.35 -14.29 -7.40
N ASP A 182 17.24 -13.44 -6.88
CA ASP A 182 18.54 -13.88 -6.38
C ASP A 182 18.48 -14.69 -5.08
N LYS A 183 17.35 -14.66 -4.35
CA LYS A 183 17.14 -15.47 -3.13
C LYS A 183 16.66 -16.89 -3.40
N VAL A 184 16.32 -17.24 -4.64
CA VAL A 184 15.73 -18.53 -5.03
C VAL A 184 16.75 -19.44 -5.75
N LYS A 185 17.96 -18.94 -6.02
CA LYS A 185 19.10 -19.75 -6.47
C LYS A 185 19.94 -20.19 -5.28
#